data_AF-A0A1X0D1P0-F1
#
_entry.id   AF-A0A1X0D1P0-F1
#
_cell.length_a   1.000
_cell.length_b   1.000
_cell.length_c   1.000
_cell.angle_alpha   90.00
_cell.angle_beta   90.00
_cell.angle_gamma   90.00
#
_symmetry.space_group_name_H-M   'P 1'
#
loop_
_entity.id
_entity.type
_entity.pdbx_description
1 polymer ?
#
loop_
_entity_poly.entity_id
_entity_poly.type
_entity_poly.pdbx_seq_one_letter_code
_entity_poly.pdbx_strand_id
1 'polypeptide(L)'
;MLFAASVIFAPQAAADQDEYLRKLQDRLPFLSSEQLLAEGTRICNATRQGTPASDVVVMVRDDLGLSISAAGNVVSTAVVELGC
;
A
#
# COMPACT_ATOMS: atom_id res chain seq x y z
N MET A 1 17.37 -30.30 -26.48
CA MET A 1 17.14 -28.85 -26.30
C MET A 1 16.59 -28.64 -24.90
N LEU A 2 17.30 -27.91 -24.03
CA LEU A 2 16.81 -27.58 -22.69
C LEU A 2 16.10 -26.22 -22.76
N PHE A 3 14.79 -26.20 -22.49
CA PHE A 3 14.09 -24.97 -22.11
C PHE A 3 14.12 -24.89 -20.59
N ALA A 4 14.95 -23.99 -20.06
CA ALA A 4 14.92 -23.61 -18.66
C ALA A 4 14.74 -22.08 -18.59
N ALA A 5 13.50 -21.62 -18.71
CA ALA A 5 13.14 -20.24 -18.40
C ALA A 5 12.82 -20.17 -16.90
N SER A 6 13.86 -20.06 -16.07
CA SER A 6 13.72 -19.71 -14.66
C SER A 6 13.35 -18.23 -14.55
N VAL A 7 12.05 -17.94 -14.54
CA VAL A 7 11.50 -16.66 -14.08
C VAL A 7 11.51 -16.68 -12.55
N ILE A 8 12.71 -16.49 -11.99
CA ILE A 8 12.85 -16.17 -10.56
C ILE A 8 13.42 -14.77 -10.54
N PHE A 9 12.59 -13.80 -10.19
CA PHE A 9 12.89 -12.67 -9.31
C PHE A 9 11.65 -11.78 -9.33
N ALA A 10 10.93 -11.71 -8.20
CA ALA A 10 9.99 -10.64 -7.93
C ALA A 10 10.74 -9.55 -7.13
N PRO A 11 11.41 -8.59 -7.79
CA PRO A 11 11.88 -7.37 -7.13
C PRO A 11 10.73 -6.35 -6.98
N GLN A 12 9.51 -6.73 -7.39
CA GLN A 12 8.35 -5.83 -7.50
C GLN A 12 8.07 -5.10 -6.19
N ALA A 13 8.27 -5.77 -5.04
CA ALA A 13 8.06 -5.15 -3.73
C ALA A 13 8.78 -3.81 -3.50
N ALA A 14 9.99 -3.59 -4.05
CA ALA A 14 10.68 -2.30 -3.88
C ALA A 14 10.15 -1.22 -4.86
N ALA A 15 9.92 -1.58 -6.13
CA ALA A 15 9.40 -0.66 -7.13
C ALA A 15 7.94 -0.25 -6.85
N ASP A 16 7.14 -1.21 -6.38
CA ASP A 16 5.76 -1.02 -5.96
C ASP A 16 5.66 -0.08 -4.75
N GLN A 17 6.61 -0.22 -3.80
CA GLN A 17 6.75 0.68 -2.65
C GLN A 17 7.14 2.09 -3.06
N ASP A 18 8.08 2.25 -4.00
CA ASP A 18 8.49 3.56 -4.51
C ASP A 18 7.34 4.27 -5.24
N GLU A 19 6.54 3.54 -6.04
CA GLU A 19 5.37 4.09 -6.74
C GLU A 19 4.27 4.51 -5.76
N TYR A 20 3.98 3.64 -4.78
CA TYR A 20 3.06 3.91 -3.69
C TYR A 20 3.46 5.19 -2.94
N LEU A 21 4.75 5.31 -2.58
CA LEU A 21 5.29 6.48 -1.92
C LEU A 21 5.21 7.73 -2.78
N ARG A 22 5.57 7.64 -4.07
CA ARG A 22 5.50 8.76 -5.01
C ARG A 22 4.09 9.33 -5.12
N LYS A 23 3.07 8.46 -5.22
CA LYS A 23 1.66 8.87 -5.34
C LYS A 23 1.11 9.54 -4.07
N LEU A 24 1.64 9.19 -2.89
CA LEU A 24 1.14 9.68 -1.61
C LEU A 24 1.92 10.89 -1.08
N GLN A 25 3.23 10.98 -1.28
CA GLN A 25 4.04 12.09 -0.76
C GLN A 25 3.64 13.46 -1.35
N ASP A 26 3.23 13.50 -2.62
CA ASP A 26 2.72 14.73 -3.24
C ASP A 26 1.42 15.24 -2.58
N ARG A 27 0.61 14.34 -2.02
CA ARG A 27 -0.70 14.65 -1.41
C ARG A 27 -0.67 14.75 0.11
N LEU A 28 0.27 14.04 0.72
CA LEU A 28 0.43 13.88 2.16
C LEU A 28 1.87 14.24 2.57
N PRO A 29 2.37 15.45 2.26
CA PRO A 29 3.76 15.84 2.50
C PRO A 29 4.12 15.91 4.00
N PHE A 30 3.12 15.87 4.87
CA PHE A 30 3.26 15.85 6.33
C PHE A 30 3.47 14.45 6.91
N LEU A 31 3.34 13.39 6.10
CA LEU A 31 3.63 12.01 6.49
C LEU A 31 5.01 11.60 5.99
N SER A 32 5.77 10.89 6.82
CA SER A 32 7.05 10.33 6.40
C SER A 32 6.85 9.11 5.50
N SER A 33 7.84 8.82 4.65
CA SER A 33 7.84 7.60 3.83
C SER A 33 7.71 6.34 4.70
N GLU A 34 8.33 6.33 5.88
CA GLU A 34 8.24 5.20 6.81
C GLU A 34 6.81 5.00 7.34
N GLN A 35 6.11 6.09 7.71
CA GLN A 35 4.71 6.00 8.14
C GLN A 35 3.82 5.46 7.01
N LEU A 36 4.02 5.94 5.78
CA LEU A 36 3.26 5.49 4.63
C LEU A 36 3.49 4.00 4.33
N LEU A 37 4.74 3.53 4.36
CA LEU A 37 5.08 2.12 4.10
C LEU A 37 4.58 1.18 5.21
N ALA A 38 4.69 1.60 6.46
CA ALA A 38 4.14 0.87 7.60
C ALA A 38 2.62 0.71 7.44
N GLU A 39 1.92 1.80 7.08
CA GLU A 39 0.48 1.77 6.84
C GLU A 39 0.11 0.89 5.63
N GLY A 40 0.85 1.00 4.52
CA GLY A 40 0.66 0.14 3.33
C GLY A 40 0.76 -1.35 3.67
N THR A 41 1.73 -1.72 4.50
CA THR A 41 1.88 -3.09 5.00
C THR A 41 0.68 -3.52 5.85
N ARG A 42 0.19 -2.63 6.72
CA ARG A 42 -0.97 -2.89 7.57
C ARG A 42 -2.25 -3.08 6.76
N ILE A 43 -2.47 -2.23 5.75
CA ILE A 43 -3.56 -2.34 4.78
C ILE A 43 -3.54 -3.71 4.12
N CYS A 44 -2.40 -4.11 3.54
CA CYS A 44 -2.29 -5.39 2.86
C CYS A 44 -2.54 -6.58 3.78
N ASN A 45 -2.08 -6.51 5.04
CA ASN A 45 -2.36 -7.55 6.02
C ASN A 45 -3.86 -7.63 6.36
N ALA A 46 -4.55 -6.50 6.50
CA ALA A 46 -5.99 -6.46 6.77
C ALA A 46 -6.79 -6.99 5.58
N THR A 47 -6.45 -6.57 4.34
CA THR A 47 -7.12 -7.06 3.13
C THR A 47 -6.96 -8.57 2.96
N ARG A 48 -5.76 -9.12 3.19
CA ARG A 48 -5.51 -10.57 3.15
C ARG A 48 -6.27 -11.37 4.21
N GLN A 49 -6.61 -10.74 5.34
CA GLN A 49 -7.44 -11.34 6.39
C GLN A 49 -8.94 -11.26 6.08
N GLY A 50 -9.32 -10.65 4.96
CA GLY A 50 -10.72 -10.46 4.58
C GLY A 50 -11.42 -9.35 5.37
N THR A 51 -10.66 -8.42 5.96
CA THR A 51 -11.24 -7.25 6.62
C THR A 51 -12.03 -6.41 5.61
N PRO A 52 -13.27 -6.00 5.92
CA PRO A 52 -14.07 -5.17 5.03
C PRO A 52 -13.36 -3.86 4.68
N ALA A 53 -13.46 -3.42 3.41
CA ALA A 53 -12.78 -2.22 2.93
C ALA A 53 -13.15 -0.96 3.75
N SER A 54 -14.40 -0.85 4.21
CA SER A 54 -14.84 0.25 5.10
C SER A 54 -14.04 0.31 6.40
N ASP A 55 -13.71 -0.85 6.95
CA ASP A 55 -13.02 -0.97 8.24
C ASP A 55 -11.53 -0.69 8.06
N VAL A 56 -10.94 -1.11 6.93
CA VAL A 56 -9.57 -0.75 6.54
C VAL A 56 -9.43 0.76 6.34
N VAL A 57 -10.42 1.42 5.73
CA VAL A 57 -10.42 2.90 5.59
C VAL A 57 -10.50 3.59 6.96
N VAL A 58 -11.33 3.08 7.87
CA VAL A 58 -11.42 3.59 9.25
C VAL A 58 -10.10 3.41 10.00
N MET A 59 -9.44 2.25 9.87
CA MET A 59 -8.12 1.99 10.44
C MET A 59 -7.09 3.02 9.97
N VAL A 60 -6.93 3.21 8.65
CA VAL A 60 -5.98 4.18 8.08
C VAL A 60 -6.29 5.62 8.51
N ARG A 61 -7.57 5.98 8.58
CA ARG A 61 -8.00 7.29 9.07
C ARG A 61 -7.48 7.53 10.49
N ASP A 62 -7.66 6.55 11.37
CA ASP A 62 -7.31 6.65 12.77
C ASP A 62 -5.79 6.58 13.00
N ASP A 63 -5.08 5.77 12.21
CA ASP A 63 -3.62 5.61 12.31
C ASP A 63 -2.84 6.84 11.81
N LEU A 64 -3.31 7.46 10.72
CA LEU A 64 -2.62 8.58 10.07
C LEU A 64 -3.26 9.95 10.34
N GLY A 65 -4.37 10.01 11.08
CA GLY A 65 -5.09 11.25 11.36
C GLY A 65 -5.68 11.92 10.12
N LEU A 66 -6.08 11.14 9.13
CA LEU A 66 -6.57 11.63 7.84
C LEU A 66 -8.09 11.84 7.83
N SER A 67 -8.61 12.50 6.79
CA SER A 67 -10.05 12.44 6.49
C SER A 67 -10.40 11.07 5.89
N ILE A 68 -11.68 10.66 5.97
CA ILE A 68 -12.17 9.42 5.32
C ILE A 68 -11.80 9.36 3.84
N SER A 69 -11.94 10.48 3.11
CA SER A 69 -11.61 10.53 1.69
C SER A 69 -10.12 10.37 1.43
N ALA A 70 -9.26 10.98 2.26
CA ALA A 70 -7.81 10.81 2.15
C ALA A 70 -7.38 9.38 2.51
N ALA A 71 -7.94 8.80 3.58
CA ALA A 71 -7.70 7.41 3.95
C ALA A 71 -8.15 6.42 2.85
N GLY A 72 -9.32 6.64 2.24
CA GLY A 72 -9.80 5.86 1.10
C GLY A 72 -8.84 5.86 -0.09
N ASN A 73 -8.23 7.01 -0.38
CA ASN A 73 -7.21 7.12 -1.42
C ASN A 73 -5.92 6.35 -1.07
N VAL A 74 -5.48 6.39 0.20
CA VAL A 74 -4.33 5.61 0.67
C VAL A 74 -4.60 4.12 0.53
N VAL A 75 -5.75 3.63 0.99
CA VAL A 75 -6.15 2.22 0.85
C VAL A 75 -6.18 1.80 -0.61
N SER A 76 -6.80 2.60 -1.47
CA SER A 76 -6.89 2.29 -2.90
C SER A 76 -5.52 2.27 -3.58
N THR A 77 -4.62 3.18 -3.18
CA THR A 77 -3.24 3.21 -3.71
C THR A 77 -2.43 2.02 -3.21
N ALA A 78 -2.58 1.63 -1.94
CA ALA A 78 -1.93 0.43 -1.40
C ALA A 78 -2.37 -0.84 -2.16
N VAL A 79 -3.68 -1.00 -2.39
CA VAL A 79 -4.24 -2.14 -3.14
C VAL A 79 -3.67 -2.20 -4.56
N VAL A 80 -3.67 -1.07 -5.27
CA VAL A 80 -3.22 -1.02 -6.67
C VAL A 80 -1.71 -1.18 -6.80
N GLU A 81 -0.93 -0.43 -6.01
CA GLU A 81 0.52 -0.42 -6.17
C GLU A 81 1.19 -1.58 -5.45
N LEU A 82 0.75 -1.95 -4.24
CA LEU A 82 1.39 -3.02 -3.43
C LEU A 82 0.83 -4.42 -3.70
N GLY A 83 -0.19 -4.53 -4.56
CA GLY A 83 -0.73 -5.83 -5.03
C GLY A 83 -1.42 -6.63 -3.93
N CYS A 84 -2.16 -5.93 -3.06
CA CYS A 84 -3.09 -6.50 -2.11
C CYS A 84 -4.51 -5.97 -2.39
#